data_AF-A0A7D6E1C4-F1
#
_entry.id   AF-A0A7D6E1C4-F1
#
_cell.length_a   1.000
_cell.length_b   1.000
_cell.length_c   1.000
_cell.angle_alpha   90.00
_cell.angle_beta   90.00
_cell.angle_gamma   90.00
#
_symmetry.space_group_name_H-M   'P 1'
#
loop_
_entity.id
_entity.type
_entity.pdbx_description
1 polymer ?
#
loop_
_entity_poly.entity_id
_entity_poly.type
_entity_poly.pdbx_seq_one_letter_code
_entity_poly.pdbx_strand_id
1 'polypeptide(L)'
;MLSPGSVVAGYRIERLLGSGGMGEVYQAAHPNLPRFDALKVLNAQLSQDPDFRVRFQREADVAARLDHPNIVSIYNRGQTEQGQLWIAMQFVDGTDADRALESGAMTPARTVHIVGEVARALDHAHRQGVVHRDVKPANFLLSGPVGPDERVLLGDFGIARALGDAGLTVTGSVVATLSYAAPELLSGEPFDGRADVYSLGCALFRLLTGKAPFAWAQGLPALVGAHLQAPPPRVTDWAPGLSPRLDAVIATAMAKDPAQRFASARELALAAADALTEQSASTTAPWQPISSNQVSQYPIPEQAWWQPGQDRTAAAPPMPPWPAPAPPPRRRRGRITAAALAAVAVSGAIAAVVALAVRTPSHPPTSAPSLQPTTTVASAPTTTTVSGPVPPVVASELPGFLLPAEQIKTIMGAAAMQVVESSADSWANASTYISDQDCIGPYQPADTAAYGNSGSTGSQRQFLTNPGGGADVQQAVIVFPSADAAQKSFAAQRAVWAACAGRTFTVTLPNQSPHRWSFGPLSTPDGGVALTTAREGQRYAGCERALAATNNVLVDVGACNMSTDKHGVAILEAILAKVPH
;
A
#
# COMPACT_ATOMS: atom_id res chain seq x y z
N MET A 1 23.17 2.63 12.29
CA MET A 1 23.36 1.55 13.26
C MET A 1 24.59 1.77 14.11
N LEU A 2 24.38 1.90 15.41
CA LEU A 2 25.40 2.00 16.45
C LEU A 2 25.82 0.61 16.90
N SER A 3 27.13 0.41 17.08
CA SER A 3 27.68 -0.86 17.56
C SER A 3 27.46 -1.01 19.07
N PRO A 4 27.28 -2.25 19.60
CA PRO A 4 27.37 -2.50 21.04
C PRO A 4 28.62 -1.88 21.65
N GLY A 5 28.48 -1.28 22.84
CA GLY A 5 29.52 -0.52 23.53
C GLY A 5 29.58 0.97 23.16
N SER A 6 28.92 1.41 22.09
CA SER A 6 28.81 2.85 21.75
C SER A 6 28.11 3.61 22.88
N VAL A 7 28.47 4.88 23.08
CA VAL A 7 27.83 5.74 24.08
C VAL A 7 27.08 6.87 23.41
N VAL A 8 25.80 7.04 23.75
CA VAL A 8 24.94 8.13 23.26
C VAL A 8 24.28 8.78 24.46
N ALA A 9 24.52 10.09 24.66
CA ALA A 9 23.97 10.85 25.78
C ALA A 9 24.21 10.19 27.16
N GLY A 10 25.38 9.56 27.33
CA GLY A 10 25.76 8.82 28.54
C GLY A 10 25.21 7.39 28.63
N TYR A 11 24.25 7.02 27.78
CA TYR A 11 23.75 5.65 27.69
C TYR A 11 24.69 4.78 26.88
N ARG A 12 25.07 3.62 27.42
CA ARG A 12 25.88 2.64 26.68
C ARG A 12 24.97 1.66 25.93
N ILE A 13 25.12 1.57 24.63
CA ILE A 13 24.34 0.68 23.76
C ILE A 13 24.73 -0.77 24.02
N GLU A 14 23.76 -1.63 24.29
CA GLU A 14 23.98 -3.07 24.48
C GLU A 14 23.58 -3.84 23.22
N ARG A 15 22.41 -3.56 22.65
CA ARG A 15 21.94 -4.16 21.39
C ARG A 15 20.84 -3.35 20.72
N LEU A 16 20.66 -3.57 19.42
CA LEU A 16 19.52 -3.06 18.66
C LEU A 16 18.23 -3.83 19.04
N LEU A 17 17.15 -3.11 19.29
CA LEU A 17 15.80 -3.65 19.52
C LEU A 17 14.95 -3.59 18.24
N GLY A 18 15.09 -2.51 17.47
CA GLY A 18 14.36 -2.34 16.22
C GLY A 18 14.89 -1.15 15.42
N SER A 19 14.62 -1.14 14.12
CA SER A 19 14.96 -0.06 13.20
C SER A 19 13.77 0.23 12.29
N GLY A 20 13.55 1.51 11.97
CA GLY A 20 12.47 1.96 11.10
C GLY A 20 12.75 3.33 10.50
N GLY A 21 11.84 3.85 9.67
CA GLY A 21 12.05 5.09 8.92
C GLY A 21 12.32 6.33 9.77
N MET A 22 11.94 6.33 11.05
CA MET A 22 12.15 7.46 11.97
C MET A 22 13.42 7.35 12.80
N GLY A 23 14.08 6.18 12.84
CA GLY A 23 15.26 5.96 13.65
C GLY A 23 15.40 4.53 14.15
N GLU A 24 16.29 4.36 15.12
CA GLU A 24 16.70 3.07 15.67
C GLU A 24 16.43 3.06 17.18
N VAL A 25 15.94 1.94 17.70
CA VAL A 25 15.68 1.73 19.14
C VAL A 25 16.67 0.72 19.67
N TYR A 26 17.32 1.06 20.78
CA TYR A 26 18.37 0.27 21.39
C TYR A 26 18.02 -0.10 22.83
N GLN A 27 18.44 -1.28 23.27
CA GLN A 27 18.60 -1.55 24.70
C GLN A 27 19.89 -0.86 25.12
N ALA A 28 19.81 0.03 26.10
CA ALA A 28 20.96 0.77 26.56
C ALA A 28 21.07 0.74 28.08
N ALA A 29 22.27 0.53 28.60
CA ALA A 29 22.55 0.63 30.03
C ALA A 29 22.41 2.09 30.47
N HIS A 30 21.63 2.31 31.51
CA HIS A 30 21.46 3.64 32.10
C HIS A 30 22.80 4.12 32.68
N PRO A 31 23.20 5.41 32.49
CA PRO A 31 24.50 5.91 32.91
C PRO A 31 24.79 5.73 34.41
N ASN A 32 23.76 5.88 35.25
CA ASN A 32 23.91 6.01 36.70
C ASN A 32 23.17 4.94 37.51
N LEU A 33 22.35 4.10 36.87
CA LEU A 33 21.45 3.17 37.56
C LEU A 33 21.67 1.75 37.01
N PRO A 34 21.57 0.71 37.85
CA PRO A 34 21.75 -0.67 37.42
C PRO A 34 20.49 -1.20 36.70
N ARG A 35 20.09 -0.54 35.61
CA ARG A 35 18.95 -0.91 34.78
C ARG A 35 19.22 -0.63 33.31
N PHE A 36 18.38 -1.21 32.46
CA PHE A 36 18.33 -0.88 31.04
C PHE A 36 17.16 0.03 30.74
N ASP A 37 17.38 0.97 29.82
CA ASP A 37 16.35 1.80 29.20
C ASP A 37 16.31 1.49 27.70
N ALA A 38 15.16 1.70 27.07
CA ALA A 38 15.05 1.71 25.63
C ALA A 38 15.42 3.11 25.12
N LEU A 39 16.47 3.21 24.31
CA LEU A 39 16.95 4.47 23.75
C LEU A 39 16.61 4.52 22.27
N LYS A 40 15.67 5.40 21.90
CA LYS A 40 15.33 5.67 20.50
C LYS A 40 16.14 6.86 20.01
N VAL A 41 16.99 6.61 19.02
CA VAL A 41 17.84 7.61 18.36
C VAL A 41 17.26 7.89 16.99
N LEU A 42 16.87 9.14 16.75
CA LEU A 42 16.14 9.53 15.54
C LEU A 42 17.11 9.69 14.38
N ASN A 43 16.64 9.49 13.14
CA ASN A 43 17.46 9.69 11.95
C ASN A 43 18.06 11.14 11.90
N ALA A 44 19.29 11.28 11.40
CA ALA A 44 20.01 12.54 11.37
C ALA A 44 19.33 13.61 10.50
N GLN A 45 18.80 13.24 9.33
CA GLN A 45 18.07 14.14 8.45
C GLN A 45 16.80 14.69 9.12
N LEU A 46 16.01 13.82 9.77
CA LEU A 46 14.82 14.24 10.53
C LEU A 46 15.19 15.15 11.71
N SER A 47 16.32 14.84 12.36
CA SER A 47 16.80 15.61 13.50
C SER A 47 17.28 17.02 13.13
N GLN A 48 17.57 17.29 11.85
CA GLN A 48 18.00 18.60 11.36
C GLN A 48 16.83 19.51 10.95
N ASP A 49 15.64 18.97 10.75
CA ASP A 49 14.43 19.74 10.41
C ASP A 49 13.96 20.57 11.63
N PRO A 50 13.99 21.92 11.56
CA PRO A 50 13.56 22.78 12.66
C PRO A 50 12.11 22.56 13.10
N ASP A 51 11.19 22.35 12.17
CA ASP A 51 9.77 22.17 12.45
C ASP A 51 9.50 20.82 13.11
N PHE A 52 10.21 19.78 12.65
CA PHE A 52 10.19 18.48 13.30
C PHE A 52 10.72 18.56 14.73
N ARG A 53 11.84 19.25 14.98
CA ARG A 53 12.44 19.38 16.33
C ARG A 53 11.49 20.02 17.34
N VAL A 54 10.82 21.11 16.96
CA VAL A 54 9.86 21.81 17.83
C VAL A 54 8.68 20.88 18.16
N ARG A 55 8.14 20.18 17.16
CA ARG A 55 7.05 19.22 17.35
C ARG A 55 7.47 18.05 18.24
N PHE A 56 8.63 17.45 17.98
CA PHE A 56 9.19 16.36 18.77
C PHE A 56 9.31 16.73 20.25
N GLN A 57 9.87 17.91 20.56
CA GLN A 57 10.02 18.36 21.94
C GLN A 57 8.66 18.53 22.63
N ARG A 58 7.70 19.17 21.95
CA ARG A 58 6.36 19.39 22.46
C ARG A 58 5.60 18.07 22.71
N GLU A 59 5.65 17.14 21.76
CA GLU A 59 4.94 15.86 21.89
C GLU A 59 5.59 14.98 22.94
N ALA A 60 6.92 14.97 23.04
CA ALA A 60 7.63 14.26 24.10
C ALA A 60 7.33 14.85 25.49
N ASP A 61 7.19 16.17 25.63
CA ASP A 61 6.78 16.82 26.88
C ASP A 61 5.38 16.40 27.34
N VAL A 62 4.45 16.30 26.39
CA VAL A 62 3.07 15.90 26.66
C VAL A 62 3.03 14.41 27.03
N ALA A 63 3.70 13.56 26.26
CA ALA A 63 3.74 12.13 26.51
C ALA A 63 4.46 11.76 27.82
N ALA A 64 5.49 12.52 28.22
CA ALA A 64 6.21 12.30 29.48
C ALA A 64 5.36 12.55 30.74
N ARG A 65 4.18 13.18 30.61
CA ARG A 65 3.23 13.38 31.73
C ARG A 65 2.28 12.20 31.92
N LEU A 66 2.25 11.27 30.98
CA LEU A 66 1.40 10.09 31.07
C LEU A 66 2.02 9.08 32.03
N ASP A 67 1.35 8.84 33.15
CA ASP A 67 1.71 7.84 34.14
C ASP A 67 0.59 6.81 34.28
N HIS A 68 0.81 5.63 33.72
CA HIS A 68 -0.17 4.55 33.71
C HIS A 68 0.54 3.20 33.55
N PRO A 69 0.09 2.12 34.25
CA PRO A 69 0.74 0.80 34.18
C PRO A 69 0.81 0.20 32.77
N ASN A 70 -0.13 0.57 31.90
CA ASN A 70 -0.18 0.12 30.50
C ASN A 70 0.42 1.14 29.50
N ILE A 71 1.18 2.15 29.95
CA ILE A 71 1.88 3.11 29.07
C ILE A 71 3.38 3.00 29.31
N VAL A 72 4.17 2.92 28.24
CA VAL A 72 5.63 2.99 28.33
C VAL A 72 6.03 4.39 28.80
N SER A 73 6.65 4.47 29.98
CA SER A 73 7.10 5.74 30.54
C SER A 73 8.27 6.33 29.75
N ILE A 74 8.23 7.64 29.51
CA ILE A 74 9.36 8.40 28.97
C ILE A 74 10.17 8.94 30.15
N TYR A 75 11.47 8.63 30.16
CA TYR A 75 12.36 9.05 31.24
C TYR A 75 13.13 10.32 30.91
N ASN A 76 13.60 10.46 29.67
CA ASN A 76 14.40 11.61 29.27
C ASN A 76 14.38 11.81 27.75
N ARG A 77 14.78 12.99 27.30
CA ARG A 77 15.01 13.28 25.88
C ARG A 77 16.13 14.31 25.71
N GLY A 78 16.68 14.38 24.52
CA GLY A 78 17.64 15.43 24.21
C GLY A 78 18.14 15.34 22.78
N GLN A 79 19.33 15.91 22.59
CA GLN A 79 20.09 15.83 21.35
C GLN A 79 21.52 15.38 21.64
N THR A 80 22.17 14.74 20.67
CA THR A 80 23.61 14.49 20.72
C THR A 80 24.40 15.75 20.39
N GLU A 81 25.72 15.71 20.58
CA GLU A 81 26.63 16.79 20.16
C GLU A 81 26.53 17.08 18.66
N GLN A 82 26.26 16.05 17.86
CA GLN A 82 26.05 16.13 16.41
C GLN A 82 24.63 16.58 16.04
N GLY A 83 23.79 16.93 17.03
CA GLY A 83 22.44 17.47 16.83
C GLY A 83 21.35 16.42 16.62
N GLN A 84 21.66 15.13 16.73
CA GLN A 84 20.71 14.03 16.53
C GLN A 84 19.77 13.89 17.74
N LEU A 85 18.46 13.87 17.51
CA LEU A 85 17.49 13.77 18.61
C LEU A 85 17.45 12.35 19.18
N TRP A 86 17.20 12.25 20.48
CA TRP A 86 17.03 10.97 21.17
C TRP A 86 15.98 11.07 22.28
N ILE A 87 15.38 9.92 22.61
CA ILE A 87 14.45 9.76 23.73
C ILE A 87 14.74 8.44 24.44
N ALA A 88 14.85 8.51 25.76
CA ALA A 88 15.03 7.37 26.66
C ALA A 88 13.68 7.04 27.32
N MET A 89 13.29 5.79 27.22
CA MET A 89 12.00 5.29 27.70
C MET A 89 12.16 3.97 28.45
N GLN A 90 11.10 3.53 29.12
CA GLN A 90 11.06 2.25 29.81
C GLN A 90 11.43 1.11 28.85
N PHE A 91 12.46 0.34 29.22
CA PHE A 91 12.73 -0.94 28.57
C PHE A 91 11.70 -1.96 29.04
N VAL A 92 11.05 -2.61 28.08
CA VAL A 92 10.13 -3.73 28.33
C VAL A 92 10.81 -5.01 27.84
N ASP A 93 11.14 -5.89 28.77
CA ASP A 93 11.79 -7.17 28.47
C ASP A 93 10.77 -8.19 27.98
N GLY A 94 10.64 -8.32 26.66
CA GLY A 94 9.67 -9.19 26.01
C GLY A 94 9.59 -8.98 24.50
N THR A 95 8.37 -9.06 23.96
CA THR A 95 8.08 -8.94 22.52
C THR A 95 7.00 -7.89 22.28
N ASP A 96 6.70 -7.56 21.02
CA ASP A 96 5.44 -6.89 20.66
C ASP A 96 4.37 -7.89 20.20
N ALA A 97 3.11 -7.43 20.13
CA ALA A 97 1.97 -8.27 19.77
C ALA A 97 1.96 -8.72 18.29
N ASP A 98 2.60 -7.99 17.36
CA ASP A 98 2.68 -8.42 15.96
C ASP A 98 3.66 -9.60 15.83
N ARG A 99 4.83 -9.52 16.47
CA ARG A 99 5.77 -10.65 16.55
C ARG A 99 5.19 -11.85 17.29
N ALA A 100 4.43 -11.62 18.36
CA ALA A 100 3.74 -12.69 19.08
C ALA A 100 2.69 -13.40 18.19
N LEU A 101 1.96 -12.63 17.37
CA LEU A 101 1.05 -13.16 16.36
C LEU A 101 1.79 -13.99 15.30
N GLU A 102 2.90 -13.49 14.76
CA GLU A 102 3.73 -14.21 13.76
C GLU A 102 4.33 -15.52 14.29
N SER A 103 4.62 -15.58 15.59
CA SER A 103 5.09 -16.81 16.25
C SER A 103 3.99 -17.87 16.45
N GLY A 104 2.73 -17.56 16.14
CA GLY A 104 1.57 -18.45 16.33
C GLY A 104 1.03 -18.50 17.76
N ALA A 105 1.49 -17.62 18.66
CA ALA A 105 1.13 -17.62 20.07
C ALA A 105 -0.14 -16.81 20.41
N MET A 106 -0.87 -16.32 19.41
CA MET A 106 -2.01 -15.42 19.61
C MET A 106 -3.35 -16.19 19.57
N THR A 107 -4.06 -16.21 20.70
CA THR A 107 -5.42 -16.76 20.78
C THR A 107 -6.46 -15.63 20.80
N PRO A 108 -7.74 -15.89 20.48
CA PRO A 108 -8.79 -14.88 20.59
C PRO A 108 -8.92 -14.30 22.01
N ALA A 109 -8.82 -15.14 23.04
CA ALA A 109 -8.87 -14.71 24.43
C ALA A 109 -7.69 -13.79 24.79
N ARG A 110 -6.46 -14.16 24.39
CA ARG A 110 -5.26 -13.32 24.58
C ARG A 110 -5.37 -12.01 23.80
N THR A 111 -5.91 -12.05 22.59
CA THR A 111 -6.14 -10.86 21.75
C THR A 111 -7.04 -9.86 22.46
N VAL A 112 -8.19 -10.31 22.99
CA VAL A 112 -9.12 -9.44 23.70
C VAL A 112 -8.54 -8.92 25.01
N HIS A 113 -7.75 -9.73 25.72
CA HIS A 113 -7.00 -9.27 26.89
C HIS A 113 -6.04 -8.12 26.53
N ILE A 114 -5.20 -8.30 25.51
CA ILE A 114 -4.27 -7.26 25.02
C ILE A 114 -5.01 -5.99 24.63
N VAL A 115 -6.08 -6.12 23.84
CA VAL A 115 -6.91 -4.97 23.43
C VAL A 115 -7.55 -4.27 24.62
N GLY A 116 -7.96 -5.01 25.65
CA GLY A 116 -8.48 -4.45 26.90
C GLY A 116 -7.45 -3.64 27.68
N GLU A 117 -6.21 -4.12 27.80
CA GLU A 117 -5.13 -3.39 28.47
C GLU A 117 -4.70 -2.14 27.68
N VAL A 118 -4.61 -2.24 26.35
CA VAL A 118 -4.32 -1.09 25.47
C VAL A 118 -5.45 -0.06 25.54
N ALA A 119 -6.72 -0.49 25.59
CA ALA A 119 -7.85 0.41 25.74
C ALA A 119 -7.78 1.25 27.02
N ARG A 120 -7.30 0.68 28.14
CA ARG A 120 -7.09 1.43 29.38
C ARG A 120 -6.04 2.52 29.22
N ALA A 121 -4.95 2.22 28.52
CA ALA A 121 -3.90 3.19 28.19
C ALA A 121 -4.44 4.35 27.33
N LEU A 122 -5.17 4.04 26.26
CA LEU A 122 -5.76 5.04 25.35
C LEU A 122 -6.76 5.95 26.07
N ASP A 123 -7.69 5.36 26.82
CA ASP A 123 -8.67 6.15 27.57
C ASP A 123 -8.00 7.06 28.61
N HIS A 124 -6.89 6.61 29.24
CA HIS A 124 -6.09 7.46 30.14
C HIS A 124 -5.48 8.64 29.40
N ALA A 125 -4.85 8.42 28.24
CA ALA A 125 -4.27 9.47 27.42
C ALA A 125 -5.34 10.46 26.90
N HIS A 126 -6.47 9.96 26.42
CA HIS A 126 -7.57 10.79 25.90
C HIS A 126 -8.14 11.74 26.95
N ARG A 127 -8.28 11.30 28.21
CA ARG A 127 -8.69 12.18 29.33
C ARG A 127 -7.73 13.34 29.59
N GLN A 128 -6.47 13.20 29.18
CA GLN A 128 -5.46 14.25 29.26
C GLN A 128 -5.32 15.05 27.96
N GLY A 129 -6.21 14.83 27.00
CA GLY A 129 -6.19 15.51 25.70
C GLY A 129 -5.09 15.01 24.75
N VAL A 130 -4.55 13.81 24.98
CA VAL A 130 -3.48 13.22 24.17
C VAL A 130 -4.04 12.12 23.29
N VAL A 131 -3.92 12.25 21.98
CA VAL A 131 -4.26 11.22 20.98
C VAL A 131 -2.98 10.54 20.52
N HIS A 132 -2.96 9.22 20.44
CA HIS A 132 -1.77 8.42 20.14
C HIS A 132 -1.35 8.48 18.67
N ARG A 133 -2.31 8.37 17.73
CA ARG A 133 -2.13 8.48 16.25
C ARG A 133 -1.32 7.37 15.57
N ASP A 134 -0.89 6.37 16.32
CA ASP A 134 -0.08 5.26 15.82
C ASP A 134 -0.37 3.96 16.58
N VAL A 135 -1.66 3.67 16.76
CA VAL A 135 -2.10 2.45 17.43
C VAL A 135 -2.01 1.29 16.45
N LYS A 136 -1.12 0.33 16.74
CA LYS A 136 -0.91 -0.89 15.94
C LYS A 136 -0.25 -1.99 16.79
N PRO A 137 -0.38 -3.28 16.42
CA PRO A 137 0.19 -4.39 17.19
C PRO A 137 1.68 -4.29 17.51
N ALA A 138 2.50 -3.72 16.61
CA ALA A 138 3.92 -3.51 16.83
C ALA A 138 4.25 -2.53 17.99
N ASN A 139 3.27 -1.73 18.43
CA ASN A 139 3.40 -0.80 19.56
C ASN A 139 2.81 -1.37 20.86
N PHE A 140 2.30 -2.61 20.85
CA PHE A 140 1.74 -3.28 22.03
C PHE A 140 2.82 -4.21 22.61
N LEU A 141 3.57 -3.72 23.58
CA LEU A 141 4.67 -4.45 24.20
C LEU A 141 4.12 -5.43 25.24
N LEU A 142 4.58 -6.67 25.16
CA LEU A 142 4.16 -7.81 25.96
C LEU A 142 5.35 -8.32 26.76
N SER A 143 5.17 -8.51 28.07
CA SER A 143 6.22 -9.03 28.95
C SER A 143 5.64 -9.92 30.06
N GLY A 144 6.49 -10.80 30.59
CA GLY A 144 6.07 -11.77 31.60
C GLY A 144 5.38 -13.01 31.00
N PRO A 145 4.80 -13.88 31.85
CA PRO A 145 4.14 -15.10 31.41
C PRO A 145 2.85 -14.79 30.64
N VAL A 146 2.61 -15.55 29.57
CA VAL A 146 1.36 -15.47 28.80
C VAL A 146 0.19 -15.89 29.66
N GLY A 147 -0.83 -15.03 29.76
CA GLY A 147 -2.01 -15.29 30.56
C GLY A 147 -2.72 -14.00 30.99
N PRO A 148 -3.64 -14.08 31.95
CA PRO A 148 -4.36 -12.92 32.49
C PRO A 148 -3.47 -11.87 33.16
N ASP A 149 -2.29 -12.29 33.62
CA ASP A 149 -1.29 -11.44 34.27
C ASP A 149 -0.18 -10.99 33.30
N GLU A 150 -0.34 -11.27 32.00
CA GLU A 150 0.61 -10.80 30.99
C GLU A 150 0.64 -9.27 31.00
N ARG A 151 1.84 -8.72 31.13
CA ARG A 151 1.98 -7.27 31.22
C ARG A 151 1.97 -6.68 29.81
N VAL A 152 0.95 -5.88 29.53
CA VAL A 152 0.74 -5.20 28.24
C VAL A 152 0.96 -3.70 28.39
N LEU A 153 1.84 -3.13 27.57
CA LEU A 153 2.13 -1.70 27.54
C LEU A 153 2.00 -1.13 26.13
N LEU A 154 1.40 0.05 26.03
CA LEU A 154 1.35 0.85 24.82
C LEU A 154 2.60 1.73 24.75
N GLY A 155 3.43 1.49 23.74
CA GLY A 155 4.63 2.26 23.44
C GLY A 155 4.45 3.20 22.25
N ASP A 156 5.47 4.04 22.00
CA ASP A 156 5.55 4.87 20.79
C ASP A 156 4.32 5.79 20.56
N PHE A 157 3.86 6.48 21.62
CA PHE A 157 3.00 7.66 21.47
C PHE A 157 3.62 8.53 20.38
N GLY A 158 2.80 8.95 19.39
CA GLY A 158 3.23 9.42 18.07
C GLY A 158 4.06 10.70 17.98
N ILE A 159 5.06 10.87 18.86
CA ILE A 159 6.01 11.97 19.10
C ILE A 159 6.78 12.42 17.83
N ALA A 160 6.62 11.70 16.73
CA ALA A 160 7.31 11.93 15.47
C ALA A 160 6.37 11.95 14.25
N ARG A 161 5.04 11.97 14.44
CA ARG A 161 4.07 11.96 13.34
C ARG A 161 3.39 13.30 13.17
N ALA A 162 4.00 14.10 12.29
CA ALA A 162 3.31 15.16 11.58
C ALA A 162 2.61 14.57 10.35
N LEU A 163 1.31 14.27 10.47
CA LEU A 163 0.43 14.25 9.32
C LEU A 163 0.13 15.72 8.98
N GLY A 164 1.08 16.39 8.32
CA GLY A 164 0.98 17.80 7.98
C GLY A 164 2.31 18.37 7.46
N ASP A 165 2.36 18.53 6.14
CA ASP A 165 3.24 19.44 5.36
C ASP A 165 4.71 19.11 5.07
N ALA A 166 5.21 17.90 5.35
CA ALA A 166 6.52 17.49 4.81
C ALA A 166 6.35 16.36 3.80
N GLY A 167 6.79 16.59 2.56
CA GLY A 167 6.92 15.55 1.54
C GLY A 167 7.84 14.44 2.05
N LEU A 168 7.24 13.39 2.61
CA LEU A 168 7.97 12.21 3.06
C LEU A 168 8.10 11.24 1.89
N THR A 169 9.34 10.95 1.53
CA THR A 169 9.74 9.82 0.68
C THR A 169 9.13 8.51 1.24
N VAL A 170 8.37 7.81 0.38
CA VAL A 170 7.57 6.63 0.77
C VAL A 170 8.52 5.45 1.01
N THR A 171 8.80 5.16 2.29
CA THR A 171 9.45 3.90 2.71
C THR A 171 8.39 2.88 3.12
N GLY A 172 8.71 1.58 3.08
CA GLY A 172 7.78 0.51 3.50
C GLY A 172 7.27 0.66 4.96
N SER A 173 8.00 1.37 5.82
CA SER A 173 7.58 1.65 7.20
C SER A 173 6.42 2.66 7.32
N VAL A 174 6.28 3.57 6.35
CA VAL A 174 5.17 4.53 6.26
C VAL A 174 3.88 3.78 5.87
N VAL A 175 3.98 2.86 4.92
CA VAL A 175 2.85 2.02 4.46
C VAL A 175 2.32 1.14 5.60
N ALA A 176 3.20 0.43 6.31
CA ALA A 176 2.82 -0.45 7.43
C ALA A 176 2.03 0.27 8.52
N THR A 177 2.28 1.57 8.68
CA THR A 177 1.61 2.36 9.69
C THR A 177 0.29 2.97 9.19
N LEU A 178 0.18 3.26 7.89
CA LEU A 178 -1.07 3.74 7.29
C LEU A 178 -2.15 2.64 7.21
N SER A 179 -1.75 1.36 7.30
CA SER A 179 -2.66 0.20 7.41
C SER A 179 -3.59 0.21 8.63
N TYR A 180 -3.35 1.11 9.59
CA TYR A 180 -4.17 1.24 10.80
C TYR A 180 -4.77 2.65 10.94
N ALA A 181 -4.45 3.59 10.05
CA ALA A 181 -4.82 4.98 10.20
C ALA A 181 -6.32 5.21 10.01
N ALA A 182 -6.89 6.09 10.84
CA ALA A 182 -8.29 6.50 10.73
C ALA A 182 -8.53 7.37 9.49
N PRO A 183 -9.72 7.32 8.87
CA PRO A 183 -10.07 8.12 7.69
C PRO A 183 -9.75 9.61 7.84
N GLU A 184 -10.14 10.22 8.95
CA GLU A 184 -9.95 11.64 9.24
C GLU A 184 -8.47 12.03 9.34
N LEU A 185 -7.61 11.12 9.82
CA LEU A 185 -6.16 11.34 9.85
C LEU A 185 -5.56 11.32 8.43
N LEU A 186 -6.11 10.50 7.54
CA LEU A 186 -5.69 10.41 6.14
C LEU A 186 -6.17 11.59 5.30
N SER A 187 -7.36 12.12 5.63
CA SER A 187 -7.97 13.27 4.96
C SER A 187 -7.51 14.62 5.52
N GLY A 188 -6.73 14.64 6.60
CA GLY A 188 -6.33 15.88 7.29
C GLY A 188 -7.49 16.61 7.95
N GLU A 189 -8.57 15.89 8.28
CA GLU A 189 -9.73 16.45 8.97
C GLU A 189 -9.46 16.57 10.48
N PRO A 190 -10.20 17.43 11.21
CA PRO A 190 -10.15 17.46 12.66
C PRO A 190 -10.44 16.08 13.26
N PHE A 191 -9.63 15.68 14.24
CA PHE A 191 -9.72 14.37 14.86
C PHE A 191 -9.66 14.47 16.40
N ASP A 192 -10.18 13.44 17.06
CA ASP A 192 -10.13 13.26 18.51
C ASP A 192 -9.68 11.81 18.86
N GLY A 193 -9.90 11.38 20.10
CA GLY A 193 -9.55 10.02 20.55
C GLY A 193 -10.22 8.90 19.75
N ARG A 194 -11.30 9.16 19.00
CA ARG A 194 -11.98 8.16 18.17
C ARG A 194 -11.14 7.74 16.96
N ALA A 195 -10.12 8.50 16.58
CA ALA A 195 -9.12 8.07 15.62
C ALA A 195 -8.33 6.85 16.15
N ASP A 196 -7.94 6.87 17.43
CA ASP A 196 -7.27 5.74 18.06
C ASP A 196 -8.22 4.54 18.25
N VAL A 197 -9.52 4.77 18.46
CA VAL A 197 -10.54 3.71 18.50
C VAL A 197 -10.63 2.97 17.16
N TYR A 198 -10.61 3.70 16.04
CA TYR A 198 -10.55 3.09 14.71
C TYR A 198 -9.30 2.23 14.55
N SER A 199 -8.14 2.77 14.92
CA SER A 199 -6.86 2.07 14.83
C SER A 199 -6.80 0.84 15.77
N LEU A 200 -7.40 0.90 16.96
CA LEU A 200 -7.55 -0.25 17.84
C LEU A 200 -8.47 -1.32 17.24
N GLY A 201 -9.54 -0.93 16.54
CA GLY A 201 -10.38 -1.84 15.75
C GLY A 201 -9.58 -2.56 14.65
N CYS A 202 -8.75 -1.82 13.91
CA CYS A 202 -7.82 -2.38 12.93
C CYS A 202 -6.86 -3.40 13.58
N ALA A 203 -6.31 -3.07 14.75
CA ALA A 203 -5.41 -3.95 15.50
C ALA A 203 -6.13 -5.22 15.99
N LEU A 204 -7.36 -5.09 16.51
CA LEU A 204 -8.19 -6.23 16.90
C LEU A 204 -8.44 -7.17 15.71
N PHE A 205 -8.79 -6.63 14.54
CA PHE A 205 -8.94 -7.44 13.32
C PHE A 205 -7.64 -8.18 12.96
N ARG A 206 -6.49 -7.49 12.99
CA ARG A 206 -5.18 -8.08 12.69
C ARG A 206 -4.82 -9.21 13.64
N LEU A 207 -4.98 -9.00 14.95
CA LEU A 207 -4.63 -9.99 15.96
C LEU A 207 -5.55 -11.23 15.92
N LEU A 208 -6.81 -11.07 15.55
CA LEU A 208 -7.76 -12.19 15.40
C LEU A 208 -7.56 -12.99 14.12
N THR A 209 -7.19 -12.34 13.01
CA THR A 209 -7.20 -12.96 11.67
C THR A 209 -5.81 -13.26 11.12
N GLY A 210 -4.76 -12.66 11.69
CA GLY A 210 -3.44 -12.70 11.10
C GLY A 210 -3.29 -11.81 9.85
N LYS A 211 -4.25 -10.93 9.53
CA LYS A 211 -4.23 -10.07 8.34
C LYS A 211 -4.48 -8.60 8.71
N ALA A 212 -3.73 -7.67 8.13
CA ALA A 212 -4.07 -6.26 8.27
C ALA A 212 -5.42 -5.97 7.60
N PRO A 213 -6.22 -5.01 8.10
CA PRO A 213 -7.40 -4.58 7.38
C PRO A 213 -7.04 -4.10 5.98
N PHE A 214 -7.89 -4.41 5.01
CA PHE A 214 -7.69 -4.02 3.61
C PHE A 214 -6.36 -4.49 2.99
N ALA A 215 -5.77 -5.59 3.46
CA ALA A 215 -4.53 -6.14 2.89
C ALA A 215 -4.63 -6.51 1.39
N TRP A 216 -5.84 -6.57 0.83
CA TRP A 216 -6.08 -6.72 -0.61
C TRP A 216 -5.75 -5.45 -1.42
N ALA A 217 -5.75 -4.28 -0.77
CA ALA A 217 -5.50 -3.00 -1.42
C ALA A 217 -4.02 -2.87 -1.78
N GLN A 218 -3.75 -2.73 -3.09
CA GLN A 218 -2.39 -2.73 -3.62
C GLN A 218 -1.83 -1.31 -3.65
N GLY A 219 -0.75 -1.09 -2.91
CA GLY A 219 -0.07 0.20 -2.85
C GLY A 219 -0.79 1.22 -1.96
N LEU A 220 -0.07 2.30 -1.66
CA LEU A 220 -0.51 3.28 -0.68
C LEU A 220 -1.84 3.99 -1.07
N PRO A 221 -2.07 4.42 -2.32
CA PRO A 221 -3.32 5.08 -2.69
C PRO A 221 -4.55 4.18 -2.54
N ALA A 222 -4.44 2.89 -2.91
CA ALA A 222 -5.54 1.95 -2.74
C ALA A 222 -5.81 1.67 -1.26
N LEU A 223 -4.76 1.54 -0.45
CA LEU A 223 -4.90 1.36 1.00
C LEU A 223 -5.59 2.57 1.63
N VAL A 224 -5.15 3.78 1.30
CA VAL A 224 -5.81 5.02 1.74
C VAL A 224 -7.26 5.05 1.27
N GLY A 225 -7.52 4.79 -0.01
CA GLY A 225 -8.87 4.71 -0.55
C GLY A 225 -9.75 3.68 0.15
N ALA A 226 -9.21 2.52 0.53
CA ALA A 226 -9.93 1.50 1.27
C ALA A 226 -10.25 1.96 2.70
N HIS A 227 -9.29 2.59 3.38
CA HIS A 227 -9.54 3.20 4.68
C HIS A 227 -10.59 4.31 4.59
N LEU A 228 -10.65 5.08 3.51
CA LEU A 228 -11.65 6.14 3.33
C LEU A 228 -13.04 5.61 2.95
N GLN A 229 -13.13 4.57 2.11
CA GLN A 229 -14.40 4.23 1.42
C GLN A 229 -14.82 2.77 1.55
N ALA A 230 -13.89 1.82 1.66
CA ALA A 230 -14.25 0.40 1.67
C ALA A 230 -14.95 0.02 2.99
N PRO A 231 -15.98 -0.85 2.96
CA PRO A 231 -16.63 -1.30 4.17
C PRO A 231 -15.64 -2.04 5.08
N PRO A 232 -15.75 -1.93 6.43
CA PRO A 232 -14.90 -2.68 7.34
C PRO A 232 -14.92 -4.19 7.03
N PRO A 233 -13.76 -4.86 7.05
CA PRO A 233 -13.69 -6.30 6.79
C PRO A 233 -14.33 -7.08 7.94
N ARG A 234 -14.87 -8.26 7.64
CA ARG A 234 -15.44 -9.18 8.62
C ARG A 234 -14.39 -10.17 9.11
N VAL A 235 -14.36 -10.46 10.40
CA VAL A 235 -13.40 -11.42 10.96
C VAL A 235 -13.77 -12.85 10.56
N THR A 236 -15.07 -13.15 10.42
CA THR A 236 -15.54 -14.50 10.08
C THR A 236 -15.16 -14.94 8.66
N ASP A 237 -14.86 -14.00 7.76
CA ASP A 237 -14.40 -14.31 6.40
C ASP A 237 -13.01 -14.98 6.40
N TRP A 238 -12.22 -14.75 7.45
CA TRP A 238 -10.85 -15.26 7.60
C TRP A 238 -10.71 -16.29 8.73
N ALA A 239 -11.52 -16.16 9.77
CA ALA A 239 -11.57 -17.07 10.90
C ALA A 239 -13.04 -17.47 11.18
N PRO A 240 -13.62 -18.39 10.39
CA PRO A 240 -15.03 -18.78 10.49
C PRO A 240 -15.43 -19.37 11.86
N GLY A 241 -14.46 -19.82 12.64
CA GLY A 241 -14.66 -20.34 14.00
C GLY A 241 -14.90 -19.27 15.06
N LEU A 242 -14.83 -17.97 14.73
CA LEU A 242 -15.08 -16.88 15.68
C LEU A 242 -16.56 -16.46 15.68
N SER A 243 -17.01 -15.91 16.81
CA SER A 243 -18.35 -15.36 16.98
C SER A 243 -18.69 -14.31 15.91
N PRO A 244 -19.80 -14.44 15.16
CA PRO A 244 -20.26 -13.42 14.22
C PRO A 244 -20.51 -12.05 14.86
N ARG A 245 -20.69 -11.99 16.18
CA ARG A 245 -20.82 -10.71 16.91
C ARG A 245 -19.54 -9.87 16.81
N LEU A 246 -18.36 -10.48 16.64
CA LEU A 246 -17.12 -9.75 16.42
C LEU A 246 -17.11 -8.96 15.10
N ASP A 247 -17.85 -9.41 14.07
CA ASP A 247 -17.99 -8.63 12.84
C ASP A 247 -18.66 -7.29 13.11
N ALA A 248 -19.68 -7.26 13.97
CA ALA A 248 -20.38 -6.03 14.35
C ALA A 248 -19.49 -5.10 15.19
N VAL A 249 -18.65 -5.67 16.06
CA VAL A 249 -17.65 -4.90 16.83
C VAL A 249 -16.64 -4.25 15.90
N ILE A 250 -16.07 -4.99 14.95
CA ILE A 250 -15.12 -4.45 13.95
C ILE A 250 -15.81 -3.41 13.07
N ALA A 251 -17.02 -3.67 12.59
CA ALA A 251 -17.78 -2.72 11.78
C ALA A 251 -18.04 -1.39 12.51
N THR A 252 -18.36 -1.45 13.81
CA THR A 252 -18.59 -0.26 14.64
C THR A 252 -17.28 0.49 14.90
N ALA A 253 -16.23 -0.22 15.34
CA ALA A 253 -14.93 0.38 15.62
C ALA A 253 -14.33 1.08 14.38
N MET A 254 -14.46 0.45 13.21
CA MET A 254 -13.92 0.93 11.95
C MET A 254 -14.94 1.71 11.10
N ALA A 255 -16.03 2.21 11.69
CA ALA A 255 -16.98 3.06 10.98
C ALA A 255 -16.27 4.30 10.41
N LYS A 256 -16.60 4.70 9.18
CA LYS A 256 -15.89 5.80 8.51
C LYS A 256 -16.14 7.13 9.19
N ASP A 257 -17.40 7.40 9.51
CA ASP A 257 -17.81 8.53 10.35
C ASP A 257 -17.43 8.27 11.83
N PRO A 258 -16.57 9.11 12.44
CA PRO A 258 -16.22 8.99 13.86
C PRO A 258 -17.44 9.01 14.79
N ALA A 259 -18.53 9.67 14.42
CA ALA A 259 -19.76 9.71 15.22
C ALA A 259 -20.43 8.34 15.38
N GLN A 260 -20.17 7.41 14.46
CA GLN A 260 -20.72 6.04 14.45
C GLN A 260 -19.82 5.01 15.13
N ARG A 261 -18.67 5.43 15.67
CA ARG A 261 -17.75 4.57 16.41
C ARG A 261 -18.13 4.49 17.89
N PHE A 262 -17.52 3.55 18.61
CA PHE A 262 -17.52 3.54 20.06
C PHE A 262 -17.02 4.87 20.61
N ALA A 263 -17.61 5.33 21.72
CA ALA A 263 -17.26 6.62 22.31
C ALA A 263 -15.88 6.58 23.00
N SER A 264 -15.43 5.40 23.43
CA SER A 264 -14.11 5.20 24.02
C SER A 264 -13.48 3.86 23.61
N ALA A 265 -12.17 3.71 23.82
CA ALA A 265 -11.47 2.47 23.54
C ALA A 265 -11.93 1.35 24.48
N ARG A 266 -12.30 1.69 25.73
CA ARG A 266 -12.86 0.73 26.69
C ARG A 266 -14.20 0.15 26.24
N GLU A 267 -15.08 0.96 25.64
CA GLU A 267 -16.35 0.45 25.10
C GLU A 267 -16.12 -0.59 23.99
N LEU A 268 -15.17 -0.34 23.09
CA LEU A 268 -14.74 -1.31 22.08
C LEU A 268 -14.25 -2.60 22.74
N ALA A 269 -13.36 -2.50 23.73
CA ALA A 269 -12.79 -3.66 24.40
C ALA A 269 -13.85 -4.51 25.13
N LEU A 270 -14.81 -3.86 25.81
CA LEU A 270 -15.93 -4.56 26.45
C LEU A 270 -16.80 -5.29 25.42
N ALA A 271 -17.15 -4.62 24.32
CA ALA A 271 -17.94 -5.23 23.25
C ALA A 271 -17.23 -6.45 22.63
N ALA A 272 -15.90 -6.40 22.47
CA ALA A 272 -15.10 -7.53 22.00
C ALA A 272 -15.08 -8.70 23.00
N ALA A 273 -14.99 -8.42 24.30
CA ALA A 273 -15.03 -9.43 25.35
C ALA A 273 -16.41 -10.13 25.44
N ASP A 274 -17.49 -9.35 25.38
CA ASP A 274 -18.86 -9.89 25.37
C ASP A 274 -19.09 -10.79 24.15
N ALA A 275 -18.61 -10.37 22.98
CA ALA A 275 -18.73 -11.15 21.74
C ALA A 275 -18.03 -12.52 21.79
N LEU A 276 -16.94 -12.66 22.56
CA LEU A 276 -16.26 -13.94 22.78
C LEU A 276 -16.94 -14.81 23.84
N THR A 277 -17.44 -14.22 24.93
CA THR A 277 -17.95 -14.97 26.08
C THR A 277 -19.25 -15.75 25.76
N GLU A 278 -20.13 -15.17 24.94
CA GLU A 278 -21.38 -15.85 24.54
C GLU A 278 -21.17 -17.05 23.60
N GLN A 279 -20.03 -17.13 22.92
CA GLN A 279 -19.67 -18.28 22.11
C GLN A 279 -19.39 -19.52 22.99
N SER A 280 -18.79 -19.31 24.16
CA SER A 280 -18.58 -20.35 25.17
C SER A 280 -19.91 -20.85 25.76
N ALA A 281 -20.92 -19.97 25.90
CA ALA A 281 -22.24 -20.36 26.38
C ALA A 281 -23.03 -21.16 25.32
N SER A 282 -22.88 -20.82 24.04
CA SER A 282 -23.56 -21.48 22.92
C SER A 282 -22.96 -22.84 22.53
N THR A 283 -21.67 -23.05 22.84
CA THR A 283 -20.95 -24.32 22.58
C THR A 283 -21.08 -25.30 23.76
N THR A 284 -21.53 -24.84 24.93
CA THR A 284 -21.68 -25.65 26.14
C THR A 284 -23.14 -25.75 26.56
N ALA A 285 -24.04 -26.14 25.65
CA ALA A 285 -25.29 -26.76 26.06
C ALA A 285 -25.00 -28.26 26.24
N PRO A 286 -24.99 -28.81 27.47
CA PRO A 286 -25.03 -30.26 27.62
C PRO A 286 -26.32 -30.72 26.96
N TRP A 287 -26.21 -31.67 26.03
CA TRP A 287 -27.35 -32.47 25.60
C TRP A 287 -28.04 -32.99 26.86
N GLN A 288 -29.18 -32.40 27.22
CA GLN A 288 -30.04 -33.03 28.20
C GLN A 288 -30.52 -34.34 27.55
N PRO A 289 -30.29 -35.51 28.18
CA PRO A 289 -30.84 -36.74 27.67
C PRO A 289 -32.36 -36.58 27.62
N ILE A 290 -32.92 -36.64 26.42
CA ILE A 290 -34.36 -36.72 26.23
C ILE A 290 -34.80 -37.98 26.99
N SER A 291 -35.59 -37.80 28.04
CA SER A 291 -36.17 -38.92 28.78
C SER A 291 -36.95 -39.80 27.80
N SER A 292 -36.72 -41.11 27.88
CA SER A 292 -37.29 -42.19 27.05
C SER A 292 -38.83 -42.25 26.99
N ASN A 293 -39.53 -41.31 27.61
CA ASN A 293 -40.97 -41.36 27.83
C ASN A 293 -41.74 -40.48 26.83
N GLN A 294 -41.07 -39.81 25.89
CA GLN A 294 -41.71 -38.95 24.88
C GLN A 294 -41.62 -39.46 23.43
N VAL A 295 -41.05 -40.65 23.18
CA VAL A 295 -40.98 -41.25 21.84
C VAL A 295 -42.16 -42.20 21.54
N SER A 296 -43.11 -42.35 22.47
CA SER A 296 -44.17 -43.36 22.38
C SER A 296 -45.56 -42.77 22.07
N GLN A 297 -45.68 -41.91 21.05
CA GLN A 297 -46.98 -41.53 20.47
C GLN A 297 -46.85 -41.24 18.97
N TYR A 298 -46.58 -42.27 18.18
CA TYR A 298 -46.97 -42.29 16.77
C TYR A 298 -47.77 -43.58 16.51
N PRO A 299 -49.04 -43.49 16.08
CA PRO A 299 -49.80 -44.67 15.71
C PRO A 299 -49.24 -45.26 14.41
N ILE A 300 -48.90 -46.54 14.45
CA ILE A 300 -48.54 -47.35 13.27
C ILE A 300 -49.85 -47.75 12.59
N PRO A 301 -50.13 -47.35 11.33
CA PRO A 301 -51.25 -47.91 10.59
C PRO A 301 -50.85 -49.30 10.08
N GLU A 302 -51.43 -50.32 10.68
CA GLU A 302 -51.54 -51.67 10.10
C GLU A 302 -52.35 -51.56 8.81
N GLN A 303 -51.73 -51.77 7.64
CA GLN A 303 -52.41 -52.31 6.46
C GLN A 303 -51.43 -52.71 5.35
N ALA A 304 -51.35 -54.01 5.11
CA ALA A 304 -50.67 -54.63 3.98
C ALA A 304 -51.57 -54.57 2.73
N TRP A 305 -51.07 -54.01 1.63
CA TRP A 305 -51.72 -54.09 0.31
C TRP A 305 -50.69 -54.14 -0.82
N TRP A 306 -50.19 -55.34 -1.10
CA TRP A 306 -49.69 -55.67 -2.42
C TRP A 306 -50.90 -55.96 -3.32
N GLN A 307 -51.14 -55.13 -4.34
CA GLN A 307 -51.95 -55.49 -5.50
C GLN A 307 -51.29 -54.94 -6.78
N PRO A 308 -51.06 -55.78 -7.80
CA PRO A 308 -50.59 -55.31 -9.10
C PRO A 308 -51.77 -54.95 -10.01
N GLY A 309 -51.67 -53.78 -10.65
CA GLY A 309 -52.43 -53.42 -11.85
C GLY A 309 -53.73 -52.66 -11.60
N GLN A 310 -53.72 -51.36 -11.91
CA GLN A 310 -54.77 -50.66 -12.66
C GLN A 310 -54.37 -49.19 -12.91
N ASP A 311 -54.45 -48.81 -14.17
CA ASP A 311 -54.28 -47.44 -14.66
C ASP A 311 -55.17 -46.44 -13.89
N ARG A 312 -54.55 -45.40 -13.33
CA ARG A 312 -55.23 -44.16 -12.95
C ARG A 312 -54.40 -42.95 -13.33
N THR A 313 -54.80 -42.31 -14.42
CA THR A 313 -54.55 -40.90 -14.69
C THR A 313 -55.29 -40.07 -13.62
N ALA A 314 -54.54 -39.39 -12.75
CA ALA A 314 -55.07 -38.35 -11.87
C ALA A 314 -54.06 -37.21 -11.74
N ALA A 315 -54.48 -36.04 -12.21
CA ALA A 315 -53.72 -34.79 -12.19
C ALA A 315 -53.42 -34.32 -10.75
N ALA A 316 -52.22 -33.77 -10.56
CA ALA A 316 -51.83 -33.10 -9.32
C ALA A 316 -52.61 -31.77 -9.14
N PRO A 317 -52.99 -31.40 -7.90
CA PRO A 317 -53.54 -30.07 -7.64
C PRO A 317 -52.44 -28.99 -7.74
N PRO A 318 -52.77 -27.77 -8.19
CA PRO A 318 -51.79 -26.69 -8.30
C PRO A 318 -51.41 -26.12 -6.91
N MET A 319 -50.13 -25.85 -6.71
CA MET A 319 -49.61 -25.12 -5.55
C MET A 319 -50.03 -23.64 -5.58
N PRO A 320 -50.32 -23.00 -4.43
CA PRO A 320 -50.57 -21.56 -4.38
C PRO A 320 -49.27 -20.77 -4.65
N PRO A 321 -49.32 -19.62 -5.35
CA PRO A 321 -48.16 -18.79 -5.62
C PRO A 321 -47.68 -18.05 -4.37
N TRP A 322 -46.37 -17.84 -4.29
CA TRP A 322 -45.68 -17.11 -3.22
C TRP A 322 -46.02 -15.60 -3.30
N PRO A 323 -46.21 -14.89 -2.17
CA PRO A 323 -46.47 -13.46 -2.21
C PRO A 323 -45.23 -12.67 -2.63
N ALA A 324 -45.42 -11.74 -3.57
CA ALA A 324 -44.36 -10.88 -4.10
C ALA A 324 -43.86 -9.87 -3.03
N PRO A 325 -42.56 -9.48 -3.07
CA PRO A 325 -42.02 -8.50 -2.14
C PRO A 325 -42.58 -7.10 -2.39
N ALA A 326 -42.83 -6.36 -1.29
CA ALA A 326 -43.39 -5.02 -1.33
C ALA A 326 -42.44 -3.99 -1.99
N PRO A 327 -42.96 -3.00 -2.74
CA PRO A 327 -42.14 -1.96 -3.36
C PRO A 327 -41.56 -0.98 -2.32
N PRO A 328 -40.34 -0.44 -2.55
CA PRO A 328 -39.70 0.49 -1.62
C PRO A 328 -40.40 1.86 -1.59
N PRO A 329 -40.33 2.60 -0.46
CA PRO A 329 -41.04 3.86 -0.28
C PRO A 329 -40.48 4.98 -1.17
N ARG A 330 -41.37 5.64 -1.92
CA ARG A 330 -41.08 6.84 -2.73
C ARG A 330 -40.65 8.01 -1.84
N ARG A 331 -39.35 8.28 -1.73
CA ARG A 331 -38.82 9.55 -1.19
C ARG A 331 -38.91 10.66 -2.25
N ARG A 332 -39.43 11.82 -1.82
CA ARG A 332 -39.72 13.04 -2.62
C ARG A 332 -38.49 13.53 -3.41
N ARG A 333 -38.50 13.33 -4.74
CA ARG A 333 -37.49 13.80 -5.71
C ARG A 333 -37.49 15.31 -6.00
N GLY A 334 -38.35 16.11 -5.37
CA GLY A 334 -38.53 17.54 -5.72
C GLY A 334 -37.46 18.51 -5.20
N ARG A 335 -36.58 18.10 -4.28
CA ARG A 335 -35.54 19.01 -3.70
C ARG A 335 -34.16 18.86 -4.34
N ILE A 336 -33.87 17.72 -4.97
CA ILE A 336 -32.55 17.43 -5.56
C ILE A 336 -32.42 18.06 -6.95
N THR A 337 -33.52 18.19 -7.70
CA THR A 337 -33.53 18.85 -9.02
C THR A 337 -33.32 20.37 -8.92
N ALA A 338 -33.78 21.01 -7.83
CA ALA A 338 -33.55 22.43 -7.58
C ALA A 338 -32.09 22.75 -7.23
N ALA A 339 -31.41 21.88 -6.48
CA ALA A 339 -30.00 22.03 -6.14
C ALA A 339 -29.07 21.82 -7.35
N ALA A 340 -29.41 20.87 -8.23
CA ALA A 340 -28.66 20.61 -9.46
C ALA A 340 -28.74 21.78 -10.46
N LEU A 341 -29.90 22.44 -10.57
CA LEU A 341 -30.07 23.62 -11.45
C LEU A 341 -29.31 24.85 -10.93
N ALA A 342 -29.21 25.03 -9.61
CA ALA A 342 -28.43 26.12 -9.02
C ALA A 342 -26.92 25.92 -9.25
N ALA A 343 -26.41 24.68 -9.16
CA ALA A 343 -25.01 24.37 -9.40
C ALA A 343 -24.60 24.62 -10.87
N VAL A 344 -25.46 24.31 -11.84
CA VAL A 344 -25.18 24.55 -13.27
C VAL A 344 -25.15 26.05 -13.60
N ALA A 345 -25.98 26.87 -12.94
CA ALA A 345 -25.98 28.32 -13.12
C ALA A 345 -24.69 28.99 -12.60
N VAL A 346 -24.15 28.51 -11.46
CA VAL A 346 -22.89 29.01 -10.89
C VAL A 346 -21.69 28.61 -11.76
N SER A 347 -21.66 27.39 -12.28
CA SER A 347 -20.60 26.93 -13.20
C SER A 347 -20.60 27.72 -14.52
N GLY A 348 -21.77 28.07 -15.05
CA GLY A 348 -21.91 28.89 -16.25
C GLY A 348 -21.41 30.33 -16.05
N ALA A 349 -21.67 30.92 -14.87
CA ALA A 349 -21.19 32.26 -14.54
C ALA A 349 -19.66 32.32 -14.40
N ILE A 350 -19.03 31.29 -13.82
CA ILE A 350 -17.57 31.20 -13.69
C ILE A 350 -16.90 31.02 -15.06
N ALA A 351 -17.47 30.18 -15.93
CA ALA A 351 -16.97 30.01 -17.30
C ALA A 351 -17.07 31.29 -18.15
N ALA A 352 -18.13 32.08 -17.96
CA ALA A 352 -18.30 33.35 -18.67
C ALA A 352 -17.29 34.43 -18.23
N VAL A 353 -16.93 34.47 -16.94
CA VAL A 353 -15.92 35.40 -16.41
C VAL A 353 -14.52 35.05 -16.91
N VAL A 354 -14.19 33.75 -16.98
CA VAL A 354 -12.90 33.28 -17.53
C VAL A 354 -12.82 33.52 -19.05
N ALA A 355 -13.92 33.33 -19.79
CA ALA A 355 -13.96 33.58 -21.23
C ALA A 355 -13.84 35.08 -21.60
N LEU A 356 -14.29 35.99 -20.73
CA LEU A 356 -14.10 37.44 -20.92
C LEU A 356 -12.69 37.92 -20.57
N ALA A 357 -11.98 37.23 -19.68
CA ALA A 357 -10.65 37.63 -19.22
C ALA A 357 -9.50 37.26 -20.20
N VAL A 358 -9.74 36.37 -21.17
CA VAL A 358 -8.70 35.85 -22.08
C VAL A 358 -8.74 36.49 -23.48
N ARG A 359 -9.60 37.49 -23.72
CA ARG A 359 -9.67 38.17 -25.02
C ARG A 359 -8.92 39.50 -25.03
N THR A 360 -7.64 39.44 -25.40
CA THR A 360 -6.98 40.54 -26.11
C THR A 360 -6.49 40.06 -27.47
N PRO A 361 -6.52 40.90 -28.53
CA PRO A 361 -6.53 40.46 -29.91
C PRO A 361 -5.13 40.38 -30.52
N SER A 362 -4.85 39.29 -31.21
CA SER A 362 -3.72 39.14 -32.13
C SER A 362 -4.13 39.55 -33.54
N HIS A 363 -3.38 40.49 -34.14
CA HIS A 363 -3.43 40.78 -35.57
C HIS A 363 -2.44 39.87 -36.36
N PRO A 364 -2.72 39.54 -37.63
CA PRO A 364 -2.03 38.51 -38.40
C PRO A 364 -0.83 39.07 -39.21
N PRO A 365 0.05 38.19 -39.77
CA PRO A 365 1.26 38.61 -40.46
C PRO A 365 0.99 38.87 -41.96
N THR A 366 1.68 39.86 -42.54
CA THR A 366 1.77 40.04 -44.00
C THR A 366 3.13 40.63 -44.36
N SER A 367 3.89 39.83 -45.11
CA SER A 367 4.84 40.17 -46.18
C SER A 367 5.87 41.29 -45.99
N ALA A 368 7.14 40.90 -46.07
CA ALA A 368 8.27 41.80 -46.37
C ALA A 368 8.19 42.37 -47.81
N PRO A 369 8.89 43.50 -48.05
CA PRO A 369 9.82 43.50 -49.19
C PRO A 369 11.20 44.12 -48.89
N SER A 370 12.20 43.48 -49.48
CA SER A 370 13.47 43.95 -50.07
C SER A 370 13.91 45.41 -49.87
N LEU A 371 15.19 45.61 -49.53
CA LEU A 371 16.18 46.42 -50.28
C LEU A 371 17.62 46.15 -49.77
N GLN A 372 18.52 45.82 -50.70
CA GLN A 372 20.00 45.64 -50.58
C GLN A 372 20.74 46.99 -50.37
N PRO A 373 22.10 47.14 -50.46
CA PRO A 373 23.28 46.24 -50.45
C PRO A 373 24.28 46.70 -49.32
N THR A 374 25.47 46.16 -49.02
CA THR A 374 26.67 45.95 -49.84
C THR A 374 27.77 45.34 -48.94
N THR A 375 28.44 44.34 -49.47
CA THR A 375 29.75 43.73 -49.16
C THR A 375 30.71 44.42 -48.17
N THR A 376 31.41 43.63 -47.33
CA THR A 376 32.87 43.40 -47.38
C THR A 376 33.29 42.14 -46.59
N VAL A 377 33.72 41.14 -47.38
CA VAL A 377 34.62 39.98 -47.19
C VAL A 377 35.44 39.86 -45.88
N ALA A 378 35.40 38.67 -45.25
CA ALA A 378 36.58 37.86 -44.90
C ALA A 378 36.24 36.46 -44.34
N SER A 379 36.65 35.45 -45.08
CA SER A 379 37.08 34.09 -44.68
C SER A 379 36.10 33.17 -43.92
N ALA A 380 35.46 32.28 -44.67
CA ALA A 380 35.07 30.97 -44.22
C ALA A 380 36.30 30.05 -44.09
N PRO A 381 36.38 29.18 -43.07
CA PRO A 381 36.77 27.81 -43.29
C PRO A 381 35.52 26.99 -43.62
N THR A 382 35.56 26.34 -44.77
CA THR A 382 34.77 25.15 -45.07
C THR A 382 34.85 24.20 -43.88
N THR A 383 33.79 24.13 -43.07
CA THR A 383 33.65 23.00 -42.14
C THR A 383 32.85 21.96 -42.88
N THR A 384 33.58 21.09 -43.55
CA THR A 384 33.17 19.74 -43.89
C THR A 384 32.43 19.18 -42.68
N THR A 385 31.13 18.88 -42.81
CA THR A 385 30.38 18.15 -41.79
C THR A 385 30.93 16.73 -41.77
N VAL A 386 32.05 16.54 -41.08
CA VAL A 386 32.51 15.23 -40.65
C VAL A 386 31.45 14.74 -39.69
N SER A 387 30.71 13.70 -40.08
CA SER A 387 29.91 12.90 -39.16
C SER A 387 30.89 12.24 -38.19
N GLY A 388 31.26 12.99 -37.13
CA GLY A 388 32.01 12.44 -36.02
C GLY A 388 31.18 11.33 -35.36
N PRO A 389 31.83 10.35 -34.69
CA PRO A 389 31.10 9.37 -33.91
C PRO A 389 30.20 10.09 -32.89
N VAL A 390 28.91 9.72 -32.87
CA VAL A 390 27.94 10.22 -31.88
C VAL A 390 28.54 9.98 -30.49
N PRO A 391 28.68 11.02 -29.64
CA PRO A 391 29.28 10.85 -28.33
C PRO A 391 28.46 9.84 -27.50
N PRO A 392 29.13 9.02 -26.67
CA PRO A 392 28.42 8.11 -25.77
C PRO A 392 27.63 8.91 -24.75
N VAL A 393 26.40 8.47 -24.49
CA VAL A 393 25.55 8.98 -23.41
C VAL A 393 26.21 8.72 -22.07
N VAL A 394 26.09 9.67 -21.14
CA VAL A 394 26.56 9.52 -19.75
C VAL A 394 25.39 9.29 -18.77
N ALA A 395 25.65 8.63 -17.64
CA ALA A 395 24.61 8.23 -16.68
C ALA A 395 23.74 9.41 -16.17
N SER A 396 24.30 10.61 -16.06
CA SER A 396 23.57 11.80 -15.61
C SER A 396 22.50 12.30 -16.58
N GLU A 397 22.55 11.89 -17.86
CA GLU A 397 21.57 12.27 -18.89
C GLU A 397 20.34 11.37 -18.89
N LEU A 398 20.45 10.17 -18.29
CA LEU A 398 19.42 9.13 -18.33
C LEU A 398 18.02 9.58 -17.88
N PRO A 399 17.85 10.38 -16.80
CA PRO A 399 16.51 10.84 -16.41
C PRO A 399 15.80 11.66 -17.50
N GLY A 400 16.53 12.34 -18.38
CA GLY A 400 15.97 13.15 -19.46
C GLY A 400 15.33 12.33 -20.59
N PHE A 401 15.73 11.07 -20.77
CA PHE A 401 15.18 10.20 -21.82
C PHE A 401 13.84 9.56 -21.45
N LEU A 402 13.56 9.37 -20.16
CA LEU A 402 12.28 8.81 -19.73
C LEU A 402 11.11 9.74 -20.09
N LEU A 403 9.95 9.16 -20.38
CA LEU A 403 8.75 9.93 -20.73
C LEU A 403 8.08 10.45 -19.45
N PRO A 404 7.68 11.74 -19.40
CA PRO A 404 6.90 12.25 -18.30
C PRO A 404 5.49 11.63 -18.28
N ALA A 405 4.85 11.68 -17.11
CA ALA A 405 3.56 11.05 -16.89
C ALA A 405 2.47 11.49 -17.89
N GLU A 406 2.47 12.74 -18.35
CA GLU A 406 1.52 13.23 -19.34
C GLU A 406 1.67 12.57 -20.72
N GLN A 407 2.90 12.27 -21.14
CA GLN A 407 3.14 11.53 -22.39
C GLN A 407 2.71 10.08 -22.25
N ILE A 408 3.05 9.45 -21.11
CA ILE A 408 2.61 8.08 -20.82
C ILE A 408 1.08 8.00 -20.73
N LYS A 409 0.41 8.96 -20.10
CA LYS A 409 -1.07 9.05 -20.05
C LYS A 409 -1.68 9.02 -21.46
N THR A 410 -1.10 9.81 -22.36
CA THR A 410 -1.55 9.92 -23.75
C THR A 410 -1.36 8.60 -24.50
N ILE A 411 -0.17 7.99 -24.39
CA ILE A 411 0.12 6.71 -25.05
C ILE A 411 -0.77 5.58 -24.52
N MET A 412 -0.98 5.52 -23.20
CA MET A 412 -1.78 4.48 -22.55
C MET A 412 -3.30 4.69 -22.70
N GLY A 413 -3.75 5.82 -23.23
CA GLY A 413 -5.17 6.19 -23.24
C GLY A 413 -5.80 6.25 -21.85
N ALA A 414 -5.00 6.51 -20.81
CA ALA A 414 -5.43 6.45 -19.42
C ALA A 414 -6.02 7.80 -18.95
N ALA A 415 -6.92 7.75 -17.96
CA ALA A 415 -7.50 8.96 -17.37
C ALA A 415 -6.45 9.83 -16.65
N ALA A 416 -5.47 9.18 -16.04
CA ALA A 416 -4.31 9.80 -15.41
C ALA A 416 -3.14 8.81 -15.42
N MET A 417 -1.91 9.32 -15.36
CA MET A 417 -0.72 8.55 -15.04
C MET A 417 0.11 9.36 -14.06
N GLN A 418 0.73 8.69 -13.10
CA GLN A 418 1.58 9.32 -12.09
C GLN A 418 2.82 8.48 -11.87
N VAL A 419 3.96 9.16 -11.75
CA VAL A 419 5.21 8.53 -11.35
C VAL A 419 5.11 8.15 -9.87
N VAL A 420 5.22 6.85 -9.57
CA VAL A 420 5.17 6.33 -8.19
C VAL A 420 6.54 5.88 -7.70
N GLU A 421 7.44 5.52 -8.62
CA GLU A 421 8.82 5.19 -8.30
C GLU A 421 9.74 5.78 -9.37
N SER A 422 10.89 6.29 -8.94
CA SER A 422 11.97 6.71 -9.81
C SER A 422 13.28 6.39 -9.10
N SER A 423 14.15 5.60 -9.71
CA SER A 423 15.39 5.17 -9.07
C SER A 423 16.54 5.17 -10.06
N ALA A 424 17.66 5.77 -9.65
CA ALA A 424 18.95 5.64 -10.31
C ALA A 424 19.70 4.43 -9.74
N ASP A 425 20.40 3.68 -10.58
CA ASP A 425 21.37 2.63 -10.21
C ASP A 425 20.85 1.56 -9.22
N SER A 426 19.55 1.33 -9.25
CA SER A 426 18.90 0.21 -8.54
C SER A 426 18.57 -0.88 -9.56
N TRP A 427 18.07 -2.04 -9.13
CA TRP A 427 17.48 -3.07 -10.00
C TRP A 427 16.16 -3.57 -9.42
N ALA A 428 15.19 -3.91 -10.29
CA ALA A 428 14.05 -4.69 -9.85
C ALA A 428 14.52 -6.10 -9.44
N ASN A 429 13.74 -6.79 -8.60
CA ASN A 429 14.05 -8.16 -8.18
C ASN A 429 12.80 -9.04 -8.14
N ALA A 430 12.51 -9.68 -9.28
CA ALA A 430 11.40 -10.61 -9.45
C ALA A 430 11.71 -12.05 -9.05
N SER A 431 12.95 -12.38 -8.73
CA SER A 431 13.36 -13.76 -8.36
C SER A 431 12.55 -14.33 -7.18
N THR A 432 12.04 -13.45 -6.31
CA THR A 432 11.28 -13.81 -5.11
C THR A 432 9.84 -14.22 -5.39
N TYR A 433 9.29 -13.92 -6.58
CA TYR A 433 7.87 -14.12 -6.87
C TYR A 433 7.57 -14.72 -8.24
N ILE A 434 8.57 -15.00 -9.10
CA ILE A 434 8.35 -15.70 -10.38
C ILE A 434 8.90 -17.12 -10.34
N SER A 435 8.13 -18.10 -10.81
CA SER A 435 8.54 -19.50 -10.77
C SER A 435 9.64 -19.83 -11.79
N ASP A 436 9.64 -19.13 -12.93
CA ASP A 436 10.55 -19.39 -14.05
C ASP A 436 11.70 -18.38 -14.03
N GLN A 437 12.81 -18.78 -13.38
CA GLN A 437 13.95 -17.89 -13.13
C GLN A 437 14.68 -17.50 -14.43
N ASP A 438 14.65 -18.36 -15.45
CA ASP A 438 15.26 -18.08 -16.76
C ASP A 438 14.49 -16.98 -17.51
N CYS A 439 13.21 -16.77 -17.18
CA CYS A 439 12.31 -15.85 -17.86
C CYS A 439 11.99 -14.59 -17.04
N ILE A 440 12.80 -14.26 -16.03
CA ILE A 440 12.68 -13.02 -15.26
C ILE A 440 12.78 -11.77 -16.15
N GLY A 441 13.83 -11.66 -16.96
CA GLY A 441 14.05 -10.49 -17.83
C GLY A 441 12.89 -10.22 -18.80
N PRO A 442 12.39 -11.24 -19.54
CA PRO A 442 11.18 -11.13 -20.35
C PRO A 442 9.95 -10.64 -19.59
N TYR A 443 9.80 -10.93 -18.30
CA TYR A 443 8.65 -10.51 -17.50
C TYR A 443 8.81 -9.12 -16.87
N GLN A 444 9.98 -8.84 -16.27
CA GLN A 444 10.22 -7.69 -15.40
C GLN A 444 11.28 -6.75 -16.02
N PRO A 445 10.93 -5.50 -16.37
CA PRO A 445 11.90 -4.53 -16.86
C PRO A 445 12.97 -4.19 -15.84
N ALA A 446 14.19 -4.01 -16.34
CA ALA A 446 15.36 -3.59 -15.57
C ALA A 446 15.56 -4.38 -14.27
N ASP A 447 15.46 -5.71 -14.38
CA ASP A 447 15.66 -6.65 -13.28
C ASP A 447 17.13 -7.02 -13.07
N THR A 448 17.49 -7.31 -11.81
CA THR A 448 18.84 -7.71 -11.40
C THR A 448 19.30 -8.99 -12.08
N ALA A 449 18.41 -9.92 -12.40
CA ALA A 449 18.75 -11.16 -13.11
C ALA A 449 19.17 -10.88 -14.57
N ALA A 450 18.61 -9.84 -15.19
CA ALA A 450 18.91 -9.48 -16.57
C ALA A 450 20.14 -8.57 -16.70
N TYR A 451 20.32 -7.62 -15.77
CA TYR A 451 21.30 -6.54 -15.93
C TYR A 451 22.30 -6.37 -14.78
N GLY A 452 22.12 -7.05 -13.65
CA GLY A 452 22.99 -6.88 -12.47
C GLY A 452 24.47 -7.14 -12.75
N ASN A 453 24.78 -7.98 -13.74
CA ASN A 453 26.15 -8.30 -14.18
C ASN A 453 26.36 -8.07 -15.70
N SER A 454 25.55 -7.23 -16.35
CA SER A 454 25.63 -7.02 -17.80
C SER A 454 26.83 -6.16 -18.25
N GLY A 455 27.55 -5.55 -17.30
CA GLY A 455 28.57 -4.54 -17.59
C GLY A 455 27.99 -3.16 -17.88
N SER A 456 26.75 -2.89 -17.48
CA SER A 456 26.17 -1.54 -17.50
C SER A 456 26.93 -0.60 -16.55
N THR A 457 26.98 0.68 -16.90
CA THR A 457 27.67 1.74 -16.12
C THR A 457 26.70 2.66 -15.40
N GLY A 458 25.39 2.51 -15.63
CA GLY A 458 24.35 3.20 -14.89
C GLY A 458 22.96 2.84 -15.40
N SER A 459 21.94 3.15 -14.61
CA SER A 459 20.54 2.98 -15.02
C SER A 459 19.63 4.03 -14.40
N GLN A 460 18.55 4.35 -15.10
CA GLN A 460 17.42 5.06 -14.54
C GLN A 460 16.15 4.28 -14.87
N ARG A 461 15.35 3.97 -13.85
CA ARG A 461 14.00 3.42 -14.04
C ARG A 461 12.94 4.33 -13.45
N GLN A 462 11.74 4.18 -13.97
CA GLN A 462 10.56 4.82 -13.46
C GLN A 462 9.37 3.87 -13.56
N PHE A 463 8.59 3.81 -12.48
CA PHE A 463 7.30 3.13 -12.45
C PHE A 463 6.19 4.18 -12.40
N LEU A 464 5.21 4.04 -13.28
CA LEU A 464 4.04 4.89 -13.38
C LEU A 464 2.78 4.06 -13.29
N THR A 465 1.76 4.58 -12.62
CA THR A 465 0.45 3.93 -12.50
C THR A 465 -0.66 4.94 -12.76
N ASN A 466 -1.79 4.46 -13.24
CA ASN A 466 -3.04 5.21 -13.21
C ASN A 466 -3.65 5.10 -11.80
N PRO A 467 -3.82 6.20 -11.05
CA PRO A 467 -4.43 6.17 -9.72
C PRO A 467 -5.84 5.57 -9.68
N GLY A 468 -6.58 5.65 -10.79
CA GLY A 468 -7.88 5.00 -10.96
C GLY A 468 -7.80 3.50 -11.26
N GLY A 469 -6.59 2.94 -11.37
CA GLY A 469 -6.31 1.57 -11.75
C GLY A 469 -6.34 1.32 -13.26
N GLY A 470 -6.02 0.09 -13.65
CA GLY A 470 -6.21 -0.43 -15.00
C GLY A 470 -5.11 -0.10 -16.02
N ALA A 471 -4.09 0.69 -15.66
CA ALA A 471 -2.92 0.92 -16.49
C ALA A 471 -1.66 1.13 -15.64
N ASP A 472 -0.59 0.40 -15.94
CA ASP A 472 0.70 0.46 -15.26
C ASP A 472 1.83 0.44 -16.29
N VAL A 473 2.87 1.26 -16.09
CA VAL A 473 4.01 1.37 -17.00
C VAL A 473 5.31 1.39 -16.22
N GLN A 474 6.24 0.54 -16.60
CA GLN A 474 7.62 0.58 -16.18
C GLN A 474 8.48 0.93 -17.39
N GLN A 475 9.31 1.95 -17.26
CA GLN A 475 10.28 2.35 -18.29
C GLN A 475 11.66 2.45 -17.66
N ALA A 476 12.67 1.95 -18.35
CA ALA A 476 14.04 2.02 -17.92
C ALA A 476 14.98 2.31 -19.08
N VAL A 477 16.02 3.07 -18.78
CA VAL A 477 17.16 3.34 -19.67
C VAL A 477 18.43 2.91 -18.95
N ILE A 478 19.27 2.15 -19.65
CA ILE A 478 20.46 1.50 -19.10
C ILE A 478 21.63 1.88 -19.98
N VAL A 479 22.66 2.51 -19.41
CA VAL A 479 23.83 2.95 -20.16
C VAL A 479 24.98 1.94 -20.04
N PHE A 480 25.73 1.79 -21.12
CA PHE A 480 26.89 0.91 -21.22
C PHE A 480 28.15 1.70 -21.59
N PRO A 481 29.36 1.13 -21.40
CA PRO A 481 30.62 1.77 -21.78
C PRO A 481 30.72 2.13 -23.27
N SER A 482 29.99 1.43 -24.14
CA SER A 482 30.00 1.65 -25.60
C SER A 482 28.74 1.13 -26.27
N ALA A 483 28.52 1.53 -27.52
CA ALA A 483 27.43 1.02 -28.35
C ALA A 483 27.52 -0.50 -28.56
N ASP A 484 28.74 -1.02 -28.78
CA ASP A 484 28.96 -2.47 -28.90
C ASP A 484 28.58 -3.23 -27.62
N ALA A 485 28.85 -2.66 -26.44
CA ALA A 485 28.48 -3.26 -25.16
C ALA A 485 26.96 -3.27 -24.97
N ALA A 486 26.26 -2.17 -25.31
CA ALA A 486 24.81 -2.10 -25.29
C ALA A 486 24.19 -3.12 -26.27
N GLN A 487 24.71 -3.19 -27.50
CA GLN A 487 24.22 -4.13 -28.51
C GLN A 487 24.47 -5.60 -28.12
N LYS A 488 25.61 -5.89 -27.48
CA LYS A 488 25.89 -7.22 -26.93
C LYS A 488 24.89 -7.60 -25.83
N SER A 489 24.57 -6.67 -24.92
CA SER A 489 23.57 -6.90 -23.88
C SER A 489 22.18 -7.11 -24.48
N PHE A 490 21.79 -6.28 -25.47
CA PHE A 490 20.54 -6.43 -26.20
C PHE A 490 20.43 -7.80 -26.90
N ALA A 491 21.47 -8.24 -27.62
CA ALA A 491 21.49 -9.53 -28.28
C ALA A 491 21.35 -10.70 -27.29
N ALA A 492 21.99 -10.61 -26.12
CA ALA A 492 21.86 -11.61 -25.05
C ALA A 492 20.41 -11.66 -24.51
N GLN A 493 19.81 -10.50 -24.22
CA GLN A 493 18.42 -10.44 -23.76
C GLN A 493 17.44 -10.95 -24.83
N ARG A 494 17.64 -10.58 -26.09
CA ARG A 494 16.83 -11.09 -27.22
C ARG A 494 16.83 -12.62 -27.30
N ALA A 495 17.97 -13.26 -27.06
CA ALA A 495 18.04 -14.73 -27.04
C ALA A 495 17.23 -15.33 -25.88
N VAL A 496 17.28 -14.73 -24.69
CA VAL A 496 16.46 -15.13 -23.53
C VAL A 496 14.97 -14.95 -23.83
N TRP A 497 14.57 -13.82 -24.40
CA TRP A 497 13.18 -13.54 -24.78
C TRP A 497 12.65 -14.56 -25.80
N ALA A 498 13.48 -14.93 -26.78
CA ALA A 498 13.13 -15.96 -27.76
C ALA A 498 12.93 -17.35 -27.12
N ALA A 499 13.75 -17.71 -26.13
CA ALA A 499 13.62 -18.97 -25.39
C ALA A 499 12.39 -19.00 -24.46
N CYS A 500 11.89 -17.83 -24.06
CA CYS A 500 10.75 -17.69 -23.16
C CYS A 500 9.39 -17.56 -23.87
N ALA A 501 9.37 -17.18 -25.15
CA ALA A 501 8.16 -17.08 -25.95
C ALA A 501 7.34 -18.39 -25.91
N GLY A 502 6.04 -18.28 -25.66
CA GLY A 502 5.12 -19.42 -25.56
C GLY A 502 5.18 -20.22 -24.25
N ARG A 503 6.13 -19.95 -23.34
CA ARG A 503 6.18 -20.62 -22.03
C ARG A 503 5.11 -20.08 -21.08
N THR A 504 4.69 -20.93 -20.14
CA THR A 504 3.85 -20.54 -19.01
C THR A 504 4.64 -20.50 -17.72
N PHE A 505 4.37 -19.54 -16.87
CA PHE A 505 5.03 -19.37 -15.58
C PHE A 505 4.01 -18.95 -14.52
N THR A 506 4.42 -19.02 -13.25
CA THR A 506 3.59 -18.63 -12.13
C THR A 506 4.20 -17.41 -11.45
N VAL A 507 3.35 -16.44 -11.13
CA VAL A 507 3.69 -15.27 -10.35
C VAL A 507 2.99 -15.37 -9.00
N THR A 508 3.77 -15.37 -7.92
CA THR A 508 3.32 -15.50 -6.54
C THR A 508 3.81 -14.27 -5.76
N LEU A 509 3.07 -13.18 -5.86
CA LEU A 509 3.36 -11.98 -5.08
C LEU A 509 3.11 -12.23 -3.59
N PRO A 510 3.84 -11.56 -2.68
CA PRO A 510 3.63 -11.68 -1.25
C PRO A 510 2.15 -11.46 -0.90
N ASN A 511 1.56 -12.39 -0.14
CA ASN A 511 0.16 -12.35 0.29
C ASN A 511 -0.90 -12.47 -0.82
N GLN A 512 -0.54 -12.89 -2.04
CA GLN A 512 -1.49 -13.20 -3.11
C GLN A 512 -1.45 -14.70 -3.45
N SER A 513 -2.56 -15.23 -3.95
CA SER A 513 -2.58 -16.59 -4.51
C SER A 513 -1.71 -16.63 -5.78
N PRO A 514 -1.00 -17.74 -6.04
CA PRO A 514 -0.24 -17.88 -7.27
C PRO A 514 -1.13 -17.67 -8.50
N HIS A 515 -0.64 -16.91 -9.46
CA HIS A 515 -1.33 -16.63 -10.71
C HIS A 515 -0.51 -17.16 -11.87
N ARG A 516 -1.17 -17.89 -12.77
CA ARG A 516 -0.51 -18.44 -13.95
C ARG A 516 -0.55 -17.43 -15.10
N TRP A 517 0.58 -17.28 -15.75
CA TRP A 517 0.82 -16.38 -16.86
C TRP A 517 1.41 -17.13 -18.04
N SER A 518 1.23 -16.59 -19.24
CA SER A 518 1.83 -17.09 -20.47
C SER A 518 2.53 -15.96 -21.22
N PHE A 519 3.69 -16.26 -21.79
CA PHE A 519 4.35 -15.40 -22.76
C PHE A 519 3.72 -15.62 -24.14
N GLY A 520 3.40 -14.53 -24.82
CA GLY A 520 2.98 -14.52 -26.22
C GLY A 520 4.14 -14.76 -27.19
N PRO A 521 3.87 -14.69 -28.50
CA PRO A 521 4.92 -14.79 -29.51
C PRO A 521 5.87 -13.60 -29.46
N LEU A 522 7.15 -13.85 -29.76
CA LEU A 522 8.13 -12.79 -29.93
C LEU A 522 7.88 -12.04 -31.24
N SER A 523 7.93 -10.71 -31.17
CA SER A 523 7.84 -9.79 -32.30
C SER A 523 9.06 -8.88 -32.34
N THR A 524 9.35 -8.28 -33.49
CA THR A 524 10.55 -7.45 -33.71
C THR A 524 10.19 -6.11 -34.37
N PRO A 525 9.57 -5.16 -33.63
CA PRO A 525 9.25 -3.84 -34.15
C PRO A 525 10.53 -3.00 -34.30
N ASP A 526 10.76 -2.44 -35.48
CA ASP A 526 11.82 -1.46 -35.80
C ASP A 526 13.19 -1.75 -35.19
N GLY A 527 13.63 -3.01 -35.28
CA GLY A 527 14.95 -3.46 -34.80
C GLY A 527 15.02 -3.82 -33.31
N GLY A 528 13.96 -3.56 -32.54
CA GLY A 528 13.76 -4.01 -31.17
C GLY A 528 13.16 -5.42 -31.07
N VAL A 529 12.78 -5.81 -29.85
CA VAL A 529 12.00 -7.01 -29.56
C VAL A 529 10.82 -6.67 -28.64
N ALA A 530 9.69 -7.32 -28.88
CA ALA A 530 8.51 -7.16 -28.05
C ALA A 530 7.77 -8.48 -27.86
N LEU A 531 7.17 -8.66 -26.69
CA LEU A 531 6.32 -9.81 -26.38
C LEU A 531 5.16 -9.36 -25.49
N THR A 532 4.07 -10.11 -25.52
CA THR A 532 2.95 -9.91 -24.58
C THR A 532 3.01 -10.94 -23.47
N THR A 533 2.47 -10.61 -22.31
CA THR A 533 2.17 -11.55 -21.23
C THR A 533 0.70 -11.47 -20.90
N ALA A 534 0.08 -12.63 -20.71
CA ALA A 534 -1.34 -12.72 -20.38
C ALA A 534 -1.53 -13.58 -19.15
N ARG A 535 -2.46 -13.18 -18.28
CA ARG A 535 -2.83 -13.95 -17.09
C ARG A 535 -3.95 -14.94 -17.42
N GLU A 536 -3.76 -16.22 -17.09
CA GLU A 536 -4.80 -17.24 -17.29
C GLU A 536 -6.07 -16.89 -16.50
N GLY A 537 -7.23 -17.05 -17.14
CA GLY A 537 -8.55 -16.78 -16.54
C GLY A 537 -8.99 -15.31 -16.58
N GLN A 538 -8.18 -14.38 -17.09
CA GLN A 538 -8.53 -12.98 -17.29
C GLN A 538 -8.51 -12.64 -18.79
N ARG A 539 -9.66 -12.26 -19.37
CA ARG A 539 -9.76 -11.93 -20.80
C ARG A 539 -9.12 -10.59 -21.21
N TYR A 540 -8.82 -9.72 -20.24
CA TYR A 540 -8.52 -8.30 -20.49
C TYR A 540 -7.28 -7.77 -19.75
N ALA A 541 -6.48 -8.58 -19.04
CA ALA A 541 -5.29 -8.09 -18.34
C ALA A 541 -4.02 -8.63 -19.01
N GLY A 542 -3.49 -7.89 -19.99
CA GLY A 542 -2.24 -8.22 -20.67
C GLY A 542 -1.20 -7.11 -20.50
N CYS A 543 0.07 -7.50 -20.42
CA CYS A 543 1.19 -6.56 -20.46
C CYS A 543 2.00 -6.74 -21.73
N GLU A 544 2.41 -5.66 -22.38
CA GLU A 544 3.37 -5.67 -23.46
C GLU A 544 4.74 -5.24 -22.96
N ARG A 545 5.75 -6.05 -23.29
CA ARG A 545 7.16 -5.80 -22.99
C ARG A 545 7.84 -5.42 -24.29
N ALA A 546 8.69 -4.41 -24.26
CA ALA A 546 9.45 -3.96 -25.43
C ALA A 546 10.88 -3.58 -25.02
N LEU A 547 11.84 -3.93 -25.87
CA LEU A 547 13.26 -3.76 -25.63
C LEU A 547 13.98 -3.36 -26.92
N ALA A 548 14.86 -2.38 -26.86
CA ALA A 548 15.79 -2.05 -27.95
C ALA A 548 17.05 -1.38 -27.41
N ALA A 549 18.08 -1.29 -28.24
CA ALA A 549 19.29 -0.52 -27.96
C ALA A 549 19.56 0.48 -29.08
N THR A 550 20.05 1.65 -28.72
CA THR A 550 20.55 2.67 -29.64
C THR A 550 21.70 3.43 -28.97
N ASN A 551 22.73 3.79 -29.72
CA ASN A 551 24.00 4.25 -29.17
C ASN A 551 24.48 3.29 -28.05
N ASN A 552 25.00 3.78 -26.94
CA ASN A 552 25.38 3.01 -25.76
C ASN A 552 24.24 2.86 -24.73
N VAL A 553 22.98 3.04 -25.13
CA VAL A 553 21.80 2.96 -24.25
C VAL A 553 20.88 1.81 -24.67
N LEU A 554 20.40 1.06 -23.69
CA LEU A 554 19.36 0.06 -23.83
C LEU A 554 18.10 0.54 -23.13
N VAL A 555 16.97 0.44 -23.79
CA VAL A 555 15.66 0.88 -23.31
C VAL A 555 14.79 -0.35 -23.07
N ASP A 556 14.27 -0.50 -21.85
CA ASP A 556 13.49 -1.66 -21.40
C ASP A 556 12.15 -1.20 -20.81
N VAL A 557 11.05 -1.59 -21.45
CA VAL A 557 9.70 -1.09 -21.17
C VAL A 557 8.73 -2.23 -20.91
N GLY A 558 7.86 -2.07 -19.91
CA GLY A 558 6.70 -2.90 -19.68
C GLY A 558 5.46 -2.04 -19.50
N ALA A 559 4.40 -2.31 -20.26
CA ALA A 559 3.14 -1.58 -20.19
C ALA A 559 1.97 -2.55 -20.04
N CYS A 560 1.24 -2.46 -18.94
CA CYS A 560 0.05 -3.25 -18.65
C CYS A 560 -1.19 -2.37 -18.79
N ASN A 561 -2.21 -2.85 -19.49
CA ASN A 561 -3.49 -2.17 -19.61
C ASN A 561 -4.63 -3.19 -19.73
N MET A 562 -5.86 -2.75 -19.44
CA MET A 562 -7.09 -3.49 -19.69
C MET A 562 -7.41 -3.67 -21.19
N SER A 563 -6.76 -2.91 -22.07
CA SER A 563 -6.78 -3.07 -23.53
C SER A 563 -5.41 -3.56 -24.01
N THR A 564 -5.35 -4.67 -24.73
CA THR A 564 -4.10 -5.18 -25.33
C THR A 564 -3.79 -4.43 -26.63
N ASP A 565 -3.43 -3.16 -26.50
CA ASP A 565 -2.84 -2.38 -27.60
C ASP A 565 -1.33 -2.25 -27.39
N LYS A 566 -0.59 -1.97 -28.47
CA LYS A 566 0.89 -1.95 -28.54
C LYS A 566 1.54 -0.78 -27.77
N HIS A 567 1.17 -0.60 -26.52
CA HIS A 567 1.58 0.54 -25.71
C HIS A 567 3.05 0.48 -25.31
N GLY A 568 3.57 -0.73 -25.04
CA GLY A 568 4.98 -0.91 -24.64
C GLY A 568 5.92 -0.53 -25.77
N VAL A 569 5.59 -0.91 -27.00
CA VAL A 569 6.35 -0.54 -28.21
C VAL A 569 6.29 0.97 -28.45
N ALA A 570 5.11 1.59 -28.34
CA ALA A 570 4.97 3.04 -28.53
C ALA A 570 5.77 3.86 -27.50
N ILE A 571 5.81 3.40 -26.24
CA ILE A 571 6.64 4.03 -25.19
C ILE A 571 8.13 3.85 -25.51
N LEU A 572 8.54 2.65 -25.91
CA LEU A 572 9.93 2.36 -26.31
C LEU A 572 10.38 3.31 -27.44
N GLU A 573 9.62 3.43 -28.51
CA GLU A 573 9.92 4.29 -29.66
C GLU A 573 10.04 5.77 -29.26
N ALA A 574 9.14 6.24 -28.40
CA ALA A 574 9.17 7.62 -27.91
C ALA A 574 10.38 7.91 -27.00
N ILE A 575 10.89 6.92 -26.27
CA ILE A 575 12.15 7.05 -25.51
C ILE A 575 13.34 7.04 -26.46
N LEU A 576 13.40 6.10 -27.41
CA LEU A 576 14.49 5.99 -28.39
C LEU A 576 14.66 7.28 -29.20
N ALA A 577 13.56 7.96 -29.54
CA ALA A 577 13.58 9.24 -30.25
C ALA A 577 14.29 10.36 -29.47
N LYS A 578 14.44 10.23 -28.14
CA LYS A 578 15.18 11.19 -27.29
C LYS A 578 16.66 10.83 -27.11
N VAL A 579 17.05 9.58 -27.38
CA VAL A 579 18.45 9.13 -27.25
C VAL A 579 19.22 9.55 -28.50
N PRO A 580 20.42 10.16 -28.40
CA PRO A 580 21.24 10.50 -29.56
C PRO A 580 21.55 9.25 -30.41
N HIS A 581 21.33 9.33 -31.73
CA HIS A 581 21.46 8.21 -32.68
C HIS A 581 22.29 8.57 -33.91
#